data_AF-A0A0R2LF44-F1
#
_entry.id   AF-A0A0R2LF44-F1
#
_cell.length_a   1.000
_cell.length_b   1.000
_cell.length_c   1.000
_cell.angle_alpha   90.00
_cell.angle_beta   90.00
_cell.angle_gamma   90.00
#
_symmetry.space_group_name_H-M   'P 1'
#
loop_
_entity.id
_entity.type
_entity.pdbx_description
1 polymer ?
#
loop_
_entity_poly.entity_id
_entity_poly.type
_entity_poly.pdbx_seq_one_letter_code
_entity_poly.pdbx_strand_id
1 'polypeptide(L)'
;MPGIDAIEGFGFMVGKKGANKTEVVFEQKQNQKGKLFTDLDNLLLHQKYEAAVHYVYAQEFNLDRGSYYQLGLWLIAKLQRIPEVDAVMLAEFVHNIKKYQGSIIQK
;
A
#
# COMPACT_ATOMS: atom_id res chain seq x y z
N MET A 1 9.09 51.30 -3.71
CA MET A 1 8.06 50.80 -4.65
C MET A 1 8.34 51.45 -6.00
N PRO A 2 8.22 50.76 -7.15
CA PRO A 2 7.70 49.41 -7.39
C PRO A 2 8.71 48.30 -6.96
N GLY A 3 8.45 47.00 -7.05
CA GLY A 3 7.25 46.27 -7.50
C GLY A 3 7.59 45.25 -8.61
N ILE A 4 7.12 44.00 -8.45
CA ILE A 4 7.37 42.74 -9.21
C ILE A 4 8.76 42.09 -8.99
N ASP A 5 8.92 40.77 -8.87
CA ASP A 5 8.00 39.71 -8.41
C ASP A 5 8.76 38.43 -7.98
N ALA A 6 8.09 37.46 -7.33
CA ALA A 6 8.69 36.17 -6.93
C ALA A 6 8.58 35.10 -8.04
N ILE A 7 9.72 34.62 -8.55
CA ILE A 7 9.78 33.51 -9.51
C ILE A 7 10.83 32.48 -9.06
N GLU A 8 10.56 31.81 -7.94
CA GLU A 8 11.10 30.46 -7.69
C GLU A 8 10.20 29.42 -8.37
N GLY A 9 10.08 29.56 -9.69
CA GLY A 9 9.40 28.58 -10.52
C GLY A 9 10.21 27.30 -10.57
N PHE A 10 9.55 26.15 -10.32
CA PHE A 10 10.13 24.81 -10.45
C PHE A 10 10.58 24.56 -11.90
N GLY A 11 11.81 24.95 -12.21
CA GLY A 11 12.44 24.78 -13.51
C GLY A 11 12.91 23.34 -13.74
N PHE A 12 11.97 22.44 -14.07
CA PHE A 12 12.28 21.09 -14.57
C PHE A 12 12.99 21.17 -15.93
N MET A 13 14.30 21.41 -15.91
CA MET A 13 15.14 21.41 -17.10
C MET A 13 15.51 19.97 -17.48
N VAL A 14 14.70 19.36 -18.36
CA VAL A 14 14.93 18.02 -18.91
C VAL A 14 16.20 18.01 -19.78
N GLY A 15 17.33 17.64 -19.17
CA GLY A 15 18.63 17.45 -19.83
C GLY A 15 18.87 16.00 -20.25
N LYS A 16 18.92 15.73 -21.56
CA LYS A 16 19.13 14.38 -22.13
C LYS A 16 20.49 13.77 -21.76
N LYS A 17 20.50 12.61 -21.07
CA LYS A 17 21.18 11.36 -21.51
C LYS A 17 21.06 10.23 -20.46
N GLY A 18 20.55 9.06 -20.87
CA GLY A 18 21.04 7.78 -20.32
C GLY A 18 20.31 7.07 -19.17
N ALA A 19 19.16 7.54 -18.66
CA ALA A 19 18.48 6.92 -17.50
C ALA A 19 17.03 6.41 -17.77
N ASN A 20 16.70 6.12 -19.03
CA ASN A 20 15.31 5.84 -19.42
C ASN A 20 14.86 4.39 -19.13
N LYS A 21 14.57 4.09 -17.86
CA LYS A 21 13.70 2.99 -17.40
C LYS A 21 13.43 2.97 -15.90
N THR A 22 14.27 3.62 -15.10
CA THR A 22 14.28 3.44 -13.64
C THR A 22 13.17 4.23 -12.94
N GLU A 23 13.06 5.54 -13.19
CA GLU A 23 12.11 6.44 -12.49
C GLU A 23 10.64 6.09 -12.74
N VAL A 24 10.24 5.73 -13.97
CA VAL A 24 8.86 5.35 -14.32
C VAL A 24 8.35 4.17 -13.48
N VAL A 25 9.24 3.24 -13.08
CA VAL A 25 8.88 2.09 -12.23
C VAL A 25 8.69 2.52 -10.77
N PHE A 26 9.39 3.55 -10.29
CA PHE A 26 9.21 4.07 -8.93
C PHE A 26 7.85 4.77 -8.78
N GLU A 27 7.46 5.64 -9.72
CA GLU A 27 6.13 6.25 -9.73
C GLU A 27 5.01 5.21 -9.87
N GLN A 28 5.13 4.24 -10.79
CA GLN A 28 4.12 3.19 -10.94
C GLN A 28 3.98 2.34 -9.66
N LYS A 29 5.08 1.99 -8.98
CA LYS A 29 5.01 1.22 -7.72
C LYS A 29 4.42 2.01 -6.56
N GLN A 30 4.70 3.31 -6.44
CA GLN A 30 4.04 4.15 -5.44
C GLN A 30 2.54 4.31 -5.73
N ASN A 31 2.16 4.57 -6.98
CA ASN A 31 0.77 4.77 -7.37
C ASN A 31 -0.05 3.46 -7.25
N GLN A 32 0.55 2.31 -7.59
CA GLN A 32 -0.07 1.00 -7.34
C GLN A 32 -0.27 0.73 -5.85
N LYS A 33 0.73 0.97 -4.98
CA LYS A 33 0.54 0.84 -3.52
C LYS A 33 -0.58 1.77 -3.03
N GLY A 34 -0.58 3.03 -3.45
CA GLY A 34 -1.63 3.99 -3.11
C GLY A 34 -3.02 3.48 -3.47
N LYS A 35 -3.22 3.05 -4.73
CA LYS A 35 -4.50 2.48 -5.19
C LYS A 35 -4.92 1.26 -4.37
N LEU A 36 -3.98 0.39 -4.00
CA LEU A 36 -4.24 -0.83 -3.22
C LEU A 36 -4.81 -0.51 -1.82
N PHE A 37 -4.23 0.49 -1.14
CA PHE A 37 -4.77 0.97 0.13
C PHE A 37 -6.12 1.68 -0.03
N THR A 38 -6.33 2.46 -1.10
CA THR A 38 -7.61 3.11 -1.39
C THR A 38 -8.74 2.11 -1.69
N ASP A 39 -8.47 1.05 -2.45
CA ASP A 39 -9.45 -0.01 -2.75
C ASP A 39 -9.89 -0.73 -1.46
N LEU A 40 -8.93 -1.06 -0.60
CA LEU A 40 -9.20 -1.64 0.72
C LEU A 40 -9.97 -0.69 1.65
N ASP A 41 -9.62 0.60 1.69
CA ASP A 41 -10.36 1.57 2.51
C ASP A 41 -11.81 1.73 2.04
N ASN A 42 -12.04 1.68 0.72
CA ASN A 42 -13.39 1.67 0.13
C ASN A 42 -14.18 0.41 0.50
N LEU A 43 -13.53 -0.78 0.49
CA LEU A 43 -14.15 -2.02 0.94
C LEU A 43 -14.51 -1.98 2.43
N LEU A 44 -13.65 -1.39 3.27
CA LEU A 44 -13.91 -1.15 4.70
C LEU A 44 -15.09 -0.19 4.92
N LEU A 45 -15.16 0.92 4.17
CA LEU A 45 -16.28 1.89 4.22
C LEU A 45 -17.62 1.26 3.82
N HIS A 46 -17.61 0.31 2.89
CA HIS A 46 -18.79 -0.46 2.50
C HIS A 46 -19.10 -1.67 3.40
N GLN A 47 -18.43 -1.80 4.56
CA GLN A 47 -18.53 -2.93 5.49
C GLN A 47 -18.22 -4.31 4.84
N LYS A 48 -17.51 -4.34 3.70
CA LYS A 48 -17.16 -5.56 2.95
C LYS A 48 -15.85 -6.17 3.47
N TYR A 49 -15.84 -6.50 4.76
CA TYR A 49 -14.63 -6.96 5.46
C TYR A 49 -14.04 -8.24 4.86
N GLU A 50 -14.88 -9.23 4.54
CA GLU A 50 -14.47 -10.49 3.89
C GLU A 50 -13.81 -10.23 2.52
N ALA A 51 -14.43 -9.36 1.71
CA ALA A 51 -13.87 -8.98 0.41
C ALA A 51 -12.52 -8.23 0.55
N ALA A 52 -12.35 -7.40 1.59
CA ALA A 52 -11.07 -6.75 1.87
C ALA A 52 -9.95 -7.77 2.20
N VAL A 53 -10.27 -8.80 2.99
CA VAL A 53 -9.31 -9.90 3.29
C VAL A 53 -9.01 -10.74 2.05
N HIS A 54 -10.03 -11.09 1.25
CA HIS A 54 -9.84 -11.80 -0.02
C HIS A 54 -9.00 -10.97 -1.01
N TYR A 55 -9.19 -9.65 -1.03
CA TYR A 55 -8.38 -8.73 -1.84
C TYR A 55 -6.91 -8.72 -1.41
N VAL A 56 -6.61 -8.78 -0.10
CA VAL A 56 -5.23 -8.95 0.38
C VAL A 56 -4.67 -10.31 -0.03
N TYR A 57 -5.40 -11.42 0.15
CA TYR A 57 -4.94 -12.75 -0.28
C TYR A 57 -4.63 -12.80 -1.79
N ALA A 58 -5.41 -12.11 -2.63
CA ALA A 58 -5.12 -11.97 -4.06
C ALA A 58 -3.80 -11.22 -4.35
N GLN A 59 -3.24 -10.46 -3.39
CA GLN A 59 -1.93 -9.83 -3.52
C GLN A 59 -0.76 -10.72 -3.10
N GLU A 60 -0.97 -11.93 -2.56
CA GLU A 60 0.12 -12.81 -2.12
C GLU A 60 1.13 -13.11 -3.23
N PHE A 61 0.65 -13.23 -4.48
CA PHE A 61 1.49 -13.46 -5.67
C PHE A 61 1.93 -12.17 -6.38
N ASN A 62 1.34 -11.01 -6.03
CA ASN A 62 1.62 -9.71 -6.66
C ASN A 62 2.61 -8.86 -5.86
N LEU A 63 2.76 -9.14 -4.57
CA LEU A 63 3.66 -8.43 -3.65
C LEU A 63 4.78 -9.33 -3.16
N ASP A 64 5.97 -8.74 -2.95
CA ASP A 64 7.01 -9.38 -2.15
C ASP A 64 6.50 -9.70 -0.74
N ARG A 65 6.98 -10.80 -0.13
CA ARG A 65 6.54 -11.26 1.20
C ARG A 65 6.57 -10.17 2.27
N GLY A 66 7.57 -9.28 2.25
CA GLY A 66 7.65 -8.16 3.19
C GLY A 66 6.56 -7.10 2.96
N SER A 67 6.26 -6.78 1.69
CA SER A 67 5.17 -5.85 1.35
C SER A 67 3.79 -6.46 1.58
N TYR A 68 3.61 -7.75 1.33
CA TYR A 68 2.40 -8.51 1.63
C TYR A 68 2.13 -8.57 3.14
N TYR A 69 3.16 -8.89 3.95
CA TYR A 69 3.05 -8.87 5.41
C TYR A 69 2.69 -7.48 5.96
N GLN A 70 3.32 -6.42 5.43
CA GLN A 70 2.97 -5.03 5.80
C GLN A 70 1.51 -4.68 5.44
N LEU A 71 1.04 -5.09 4.26
CA LEU A 71 -0.35 -4.89 3.84
C LEU A 71 -1.34 -5.62 4.76
N GLY A 72 -1.03 -6.88 5.10
CA GLY A 72 -1.81 -7.68 6.04
C GLY A 72 -1.88 -7.06 7.43
N LEU A 73 -0.74 -6.63 7.99
CA LEU A 73 -0.69 -5.93 9.28
C LEU A 73 -1.50 -4.63 9.27
N TRP A 74 -1.45 -3.85 8.18
CA TRP A 74 -2.24 -2.63 8.04
C TRP A 74 -3.75 -2.92 8.06
N LEU A 75 -4.20 -3.95 7.32
CA LEU A 75 -5.60 -4.34 7.30
C LEU A 75 -6.05 -4.91 8.66
N ILE A 76 -5.22 -5.72 9.33
CA ILE A 76 -5.46 -6.21 10.71
C ILE A 76 -5.68 -5.02 11.65
N ALA A 77 -4.79 -4.03 11.64
CA ALA A 77 -4.87 -2.86 12.52
C ALA A 77 -6.09 -1.96 12.26
N LYS A 78 -6.63 -1.98 11.03
CA LYS A 78 -7.91 -1.35 10.67
C LYS A 78 -9.09 -2.17 11.19
N LEU A 79 -9.15 -3.47 10.86
CA LEU A 79 -10.24 -4.37 11.25
C LEU A 79 -10.37 -4.52 12.77
N GLN A 80 -9.26 -4.57 13.52
CA GLN A 80 -9.27 -4.62 14.99
C GLN A 80 -9.92 -3.41 15.68
N ARG A 81 -10.12 -2.30 14.97
CA ARG A 81 -10.80 -1.09 15.50
C ARG A 81 -12.30 -1.07 15.22
N ILE A 82 -12.80 -2.03 14.45
CA ILE A 82 -14.20 -2.07 13.99
C ILE A 82 -14.88 -3.23 14.73
N PRO A 83 -15.79 -2.97 15.68
CA PRO A 83 -16.43 -4.02 16.48
C PRO A 83 -17.44 -4.87 15.68
N GLU A 84 -17.82 -4.43 14.49
CA GLU A 84 -18.70 -5.17 13.55
C GLU A 84 -17.95 -6.24 12.73
N VAL A 85 -16.62 -6.30 12.80
CA VAL A 85 -15.83 -7.31 12.08
C VAL A 85 -15.95 -8.66 12.78
N ASP A 86 -16.19 -9.71 12.00
CA ASP A 86 -16.21 -11.07 12.53
C ASP A 86 -14.86 -11.45 13.16
N ALA A 87 -14.90 -11.83 14.44
CA ALA A 87 -13.72 -12.10 15.23
C ALA A 87 -13.01 -13.40 14.83
N VAL A 88 -13.73 -14.38 14.25
CA VAL A 88 -13.16 -15.64 13.77
C VAL A 88 -12.38 -15.39 12.49
N MET A 89 -13.01 -14.72 11.52
CA MET A 89 -12.42 -14.29 10.25
C MET A 89 -11.15 -13.43 10.48
N LEU A 90 -11.22 -12.49 11.43
CA LEU A 90 -10.05 -11.66 11.80
C LEU A 90 -8.95 -12.50 12.47
N ALA A 91 -9.29 -13.46 13.34
CA ALA A 91 -8.30 -14.34 13.96
C ALA A 91 -7.61 -15.26 12.94
N GLU A 92 -8.33 -15.82 11.99
CA GLU A 92 -7.77 -16.62 10.89
C GLU A 92 -6.87 -15.78 9.98
N PHE A 93 -7.29 -14.55 9.62
CA PHE A 93 -6.47 -13.64 8.84
C PHE A 93 -5.17 -13.26 9.57
N VAL A 94 -5.26 -12.92 10.86
CA VAL A 94 -4.07 -12.68 11.72
C VAL A 94 -3.15 -13.90 11.76
N HIS A 95 -3.70 -15.11 11.90
CA HIS A 95 -2.93 -16.33 11.92
C HIS A 95 -2.21 -16.57 10.58
N ASN A 96 -2.88 -16.37 9.45
CA ASN A 96 -2.28 -16.54 8.12
C ASN A 96 -1.21 -15.50 7.83
N ILE A 97 -1.45 -14.21 8.10
CA ILE A 97 -0.44 -13.16 7.92
C ILE A 97 0.79 -13.40 8.82
N LYS A 98 0.62 -13.86 10.06
CA LYS A 98 1.74 -14.19 10.96
C LYS A 98 2.64 -15.31 10.45
N LYS A 99 2.19 -16.22 9.58
CA LYS A 99 3.07 -17.22 8.94
C LYS A 99 4.21 -16.57 8.14
N TYR A 100 3.98 -15.37 7.61
CA TYR A 100 4.97 -14.63 6.83
C TYR A 100 5.97 -13.82 7.69
N GLN A 101 5.68 -13.62 8.98
CA GLN A 101 6.55 -12.90 9.92
C GLN A 101 7.96 -13.50 10.01
N GLY A 102 8.08 -14.84 9.96
CA GLY A 102 9.36 -15.54 10.06
C GLY A 102 10.28 -15.40 8.85
N SER A 103 9.77 -15.04 7.67
CA SER A 103 10.59 -14.85 6.46
C SER A 103 11.37 -13.52 6.44
N ILE A 104 11.11 -12.61 7.38
CA ILE A 104 11.67 -11.25 7.37
C ILE A 104 13.07 -11.19 8.04
N ILE A 105 13.48 -12.28 8.71
CA ILE A 105 14.74 -12.39 9.45
C ILE A 105 15.71 -13.35 8.75
N GLN A 106 16.11 -13.05 7.51
CA GLN A 106 17.39 -13.50 6.92
C GLN A 106 17.88 -12.46 5.91
N LYS A 107 18.81 -11.60 6.33
CA LYS A 107 19.62 -10.74 5.47
C LYS A 107 20.96 -10.43 6.16
#